data_AF-A0A8J4EWP5-F1
#
_entry.id   AF-A0A8J4EWP5-F1
#
_cell.length_a   1.000
_cell.length_b   1.000
_cell.length_c   1.000
_cell.angle_alpha   90.00
_cell.angle_beta   90.00
_cell.angle_gamma   90.00
#
_symmetry.space_group_name_H-M   'P 1'
#
loop_
_entity.id
_entity.type
_entity.pdbx_description
1 polymer ?
#
loop_
_entity_poly.entity_id
_entity_poly.type
_entity_poly.pdbx_seq_one_letter_code
_entity_poly.pdbx_strand_id
1 'polypeptide(L)'
;MEGAHPLLLDHAVRDWVFIPLTLAIVLMKLLTQYMHQLFNTPPPTNKELKEVREMQAVARAGRLRGFGRVIPETSFKMRKDYFAGEKGVFSQKAVTRSPQEAMATDPSVMVDMMKKNLTGMVPQLAMGMVVNFFFQGFVIGKVPFPLSPRFKPMLQVGLA
;
A
#
# COMPACT_ATOMS: atom_id res chain seq x y z
N MET A 1 -46.10 8.78 16.45
CA MET A 1 -45.08 7.88 17.02
C MET A 1 -45.46 6.48 16.57
N GLU A 2 -44.98 6.08 15.41
CA GLU A 2 -45.52 4.94 14.66
C GLU A 2 -44.47 3.84 14.54
N GLY A 3 -44.92 2.60 14.72
CA GLY A 3 -44.15 1.44 15.14
C GLY A 3 -42.95 1.10 14.27
N ALA A 4 -41.77 1.11 14.89
CA ALA A 4 -40.65 0.31 14.40
C ALA A 4 -40.82 -1.10 14.98
N HIS A 5 -41.47 -2.00 14.23
CA HIS A 5 -41.33 -3.42 14.51
C HIS A 5 -39.82 -3.75 14.49
N PRO A 6 -39.27 -4.40 15.54
CA PRO A 6 -37.88 -4.81 15.52
C PRO A 6 -37.71 -5.72 14.32
N LEU A 7 -36.83 -5.36 13.40
CA LEU A 7 -36.47 -6.20 12.26
C LEU A 7 -35.93 -7.50 12.84
N LEU A 8 -36.77 -8.54 12.86
CA LEU A 8 -36.39 -9.89 13.26
C LEU A 8 -35.61 -10.46 12.08
N LEU A 9 -34.30 -10.30 12.11
CA LEU A 9 -33.42 -11.02 11.19
C LEU A 9 -33.57 -12.51 11.49
N ASP A 10 -33.89 -13.28 10.45
CA ASP A 10 -34.02 -14.73 10.56
C ASP A 10 -32.68 -15.35 11.01
N HIS A 11 -32.73 -16.09 12.11
CA HIS A 11 -31.57 -16.77 12.69
C HIS A 11 -30.96 -17.78 11.69
N ALA A 12 -31.80 -18.35 10.80
CA ALA A 12 -31.33 -19.25 9.76
C ALA A 12 -30.40 -18.54 8.76
N VAL A 13 -30.67 -17.27 8.41
CA VAL A 13 -29.82 -16.49 7.50
C VAL A 13 -28.45 -16.23 8.13
N ARG A 14 -28.38 -15.99 9.44
CA ARG A 14 -27.10 -15.82 10.15
C ARG A 14 -26.26 -17.09 10.08
N ASP A 15 -26.81 -18.23 10.45
CA ASP A 15 -25.99 -19.44 10.59
C ASP A 15 -25.65 -20.07 9.23
N TRP A 16 -26.54 -19.97 8.24
CA TRP A 16 -26.34 -20.58 6.92
C TRP A 16 -25.68 -19.68 5.89
N VAL A 17 -25.78 -18.35 6.03
CA VAL A 17 -25.20 -17.42 5.05
C VAL A 17 -23.98 -16.73 5.66
N PHE A 18 -24.08 -16.19 6.88
CA PHE A 18 -23.01 -15.38 7.44
C PHE A 18 -21.76 -16.19 7.82
N ILE A 19 -21.91 -17.33 8.48
CA ILE A 19 -20.77 -18.15 8.93
C ILE A 19 -19.99 -18.73 7.73
N PRO A 20 -20.63 -19.35 6.71
CA PRO A 20 -19.90 -19.86 5.55
C PRO A 20 -19.27 -18.73 4.72
N LEU A 21 -19.94 -17.59 4.61
CA LEU A 21 -19.46 -16.44 3.82
C LEU A 21 -18.26 -15.75 4.48
N THR A 22 -18.27 -15.57 5.80
CA THR A 22 -17.11 -15.05 6.53
C THR A 22 -15.90 -15.98 6.39
N LEU A 23 -16.12 -17.30 6.46
CA LEU A 23 -15.07 -18.28 6.20
C LEU A 23 -14.51 -18.16 4.77
N ALA A 24 -15.39 -18.07 3.76
CA ALA A 24 -15.00 -17.91 2.36
C ALA A 24 -14.19 -16.62 2.13
N ILE A 25 -14.59 -15.50 2.75
CA ILE A 25 -13.88 -14.23 2.70
C ILE A 25 -12.47 -14.35 3.31
N VAL A 26 -12.35 -14.99 4.47
CA VAL A 26 -11.05 -15.20 5.13
C VAL A 26 -10.13 -16.07 4.26
N LEU A 27 -10.65 -17.16 3.69
CA LEU A 27 -9.89 -18.02 2.77
C LEU A 27 -9.44 -17.27 1.51
N MET A 28 -10.31 -16.46 0.91
CA MET A 28 -9.98 -15.59 -0.22
C MET A 28 -8.91 -14.54 0.13
N LYS A 29 -8.98 -13.95 1.32
CA LYS A 29 -7.96 -13.01 1.82
C LYS A 29 -6.60 -13.68 2.02
N LEU A 30 -6.58 -14.88 2.58
CA LEU A 30 -5.35 -15.66 2.72
C LEU A 30 -4.76 -16.03 1.36
N LEU A 31 -5.59 -16.53 0.44
CA LEU A 31 -5.16 -16.89 -0.91
C LEU A 31 -4.57 -15.68 -1.65
N THR A 32 -5.25 -14.54 -1.63
CA THR A 32 -4.76 -13.31 -2.28
C THR A 32 -3.47 -12.79 -1.64
N GLN A 33 -3.31 -12.92 -0.32
CA GLN A 33 -2.07 -12.59 0.39
C GLN A 33 -0.90 -13.49 -0.06
N TYR A 34 -1.11 -14.81 -0.13
CA TYR A 34 -0.07 -15.73 -0.58
C TYR A 34 0.29 -15.51 -2.06
N MET A 35 -0.72 -15.23 -2.91
CA MET A 35 -0.48 -14.88 -4.32
C MET A 35 0.33 -13.58 -4.43
N HIS A 36 0.01 -12.56 -3.63
CA HIS A 36 0.78 -11.32 -3.61
C HIS A 36 2.22 -11.54 -3.14
N GLN A 37 2.43 -12.39 -2.12
CA GLN A 37 3.76 -12.74 -1.66
C GLN A 37 4.56 -13.50 -2.73
N LEU A 38 3.90 -14.37 -3.51
CA LEU A 38 4.53 -15.11 -4.59
C LEU A 38 4.91 -14.21 -5.79
N PHE A 39 4.05 -13.24 -6.12
CA PHE A 39 4.30 -12.32 -7.23
C PHE A 39 5.17 -11.11 -6.87
N ASN A 40 5.35 -10.81 -5.58
CA ASN A 40 6.32 -9.82 -5.12
C ASN A 40 7.74 -10.40 -5.19
N THR A 41 8.22 -10.67 -6.39
CA THR A 41 9.66 -10.83 -6.59
C THR A 41 10.31 -9.46 -6.40
N PRO A 42 11.37 -9.33 -5.57
CA PRO A 42 12.12 -8.10 -5.52
C PRO A 42 12.59 -7.79 -6.95
N PRO A 43 12.38 -6.56 -7.46
CA PRO A 43 12.74 -6.24 -8.81
C PRO A 43 14.22 -6.59 -9.02
N PRO A 44 14.59 -7.16 -10.19
CA PRO A 44 16.00 -7.40 -10.49
C PRO A 44 16.73 -6.08 -10.24
N THR A 45 17.87 -6.16 -9.54
CA THR A 45 18.71 -4.98 -9.26
C THR A 45 19.34 -4.53 -10.57
N ASN A 46 18.53 -3.93 -11.45
CA ASN A 46 18.94 -3.19 -12.64
C ASN A 46 19.31 -1.76 -12.26
N LYS A 47 19.57 -1.49 -10.97
CA LYS A 47 20.16 -0.23 -10.55
C LYS A 47 21.60 -0.24 -11.03
N GLU A 48 21.98 0.76 -11.81
CA GLU A 48 23.36 0.95 -12.18
C GLU A 48 24.21 1.01 -10.91
N LEU A 49 25.38 0.36 -10.89
CA LEU A 49 26.26 0.31 -9.71
C LEU A 49 26.57 1.71 -9.15
N LYS A 50 26.56 2.73 -10.03
CA LYS A 50 26.71 4.14 -9.66
C LYS A 50 25.55 4.66 -8.81
N GLU A 51 24.30 4.37 -9.18
CA GLU A 51 23.12 4.77 -8.41
C GLU A 51 23.09 4.10 -7.03
N VAL A 52 23.48 2.82 -6.95
CA VAL A 52 23.57 2.11 -5.66
C VAL A 52 24.62 2.76 -4.76
N ARG A 53 25.76 3.15 -5.32
CA ARG A 53 26.84 3.83 -4.58
C ARG A 53 26.38 5.19 -4.04
N GLU A 54 25.63 5.96 -4.83
CA GLU A 54 25.06 7.24 -4.39
C GLU A 54 24.04 7.03 -3.26
N MET A 55 23.13 6.07 -3.41
CA MET A 55 22.13 5.74 -2.39
C MET A 55 22.80 5.34 -1.05
N GLN A 56 23.86 4.53 -1.11
CA GLN A 56 24.65 4.16 0.05
C GLN A 56 25.42 5.34 0.66
N ALA A 57 25.95 6.24 -0.17
CA ALA A 57 26.63 7.45 0.27
C ALA A 57 25.68 8.38 1.05
N VAL A 58 24.46 8.59 0.54
CA VAL A 58 23.41 9.36 1.23
C VAL A 58 23.03 8.70 2.57
N ALA A 59 22.83 7.39 2.59
CA ALA A 59 22.53 6.65 3.82
C ALA A 59 23.68 6.75 4.86
N ARG A 60 24.94 6.69 4.40
CA ARG A 60 26.13 6.85 5.27
C ARG A 60 26.24 8.27 5.81
N ALA A 61 25.96 9.29 5.00
CA ALA A 61 25.93 10.68 5.44
C ALA A 61 24.76 10.95 6.41
N GLY A 62 23.60 10.33 6.19
CA GLY A 62 22.46 10.38 7.13
C GLY A 62 22.83 9.82 8.50
N ARG A 63 23.49 8.65 8.54
CA ARG A 63 24.02 8.06 9.78
C ARG A 63 25.07 8.95 10.45
N LEU A 64 25.98 9.54 9.67
CA LEU A 64 26.99 10.46 10.20
C LEU A 64 26.35 11.69 10.87
N ARG A 65 25.29 12.24 10.29
CA ARG A 65 24.54 13.36 10.91
C ARG A 65 23.78 12.92 12.16
N GLY A 66 23.12 11.77 12.13
CA GLY A 66 22.34 11.26 13.27
C GLY A 66 23.19 10.81 14.47
N PHE A 67 24.30 10.11 14.20
CA PHE A 67 25.16 9.51 15.21
C PHE A 67 26.52 10.22 15.34
N GLY A 68 26.65 11.43 14.82
CA GLY A 68 27.92 12.18 14.79
C GLY A 68 28.49 12.53 16.17
N ARG A 69 27.64 12.52 17.22
CA ARG A 69 28.04 12.78 18.61
C ARG A 69 28.79 11.61 19.27
N VAL A 70 28.73 10.40 18.70
CA VAL A 70 29.34 9.18 19.26
C VAL A 70 30.82 9.05 18.83
N ILE A 71 31.27 9.88 17.89
CA ILE A 71 32.63 9.82 17.34
C ILE A 71 33.42 11.08 17.73
N PRO A 72 34.77 10.97 17.83
CA PRO A 72 35.61 12.13 18.11
C PRO A 72 35.44 13.24 17.08
N GLU A 73 35.53 14.49 17.51
CA GLU A 73 35.28 15.67 16.67
C GLU A 73 36.18 15.72 15.43
N THR A 74 37.45 15.32 15.57
CA THR A 74 38.41 15.23 14.47
C THR A 74 37.96 14.24 13.40
N SER A 75 37.47 13.06 13.81
CA SER A 75 36.95 12.03 12.91
C SER A 75 35.64 12.46 12.24
N PHE A 76 34.80 13.20 12.96
CA PHE A 76 33.58 13.78 12.39
C PHE A 76 33.90 14.82 11.30
N LYS A 77 34.81 15.75 11.56
CA LYS A 77 35.25 16.77 10.59
C LYS A 77 35.82 16.14 9.32
N MET A 78 36.74 15.18 9.44
CA MET A 78 37.28 14.46 8.27
C MET A 78 36.20 13.78 7.43
N ARG A 79 35.22 13.12 8.07
CA ARG A 79 34.12 12.45 7.36
C ARG A 79 33.13 13.45 6.75
N LYS A 80 32.90 14.58 7.41
CA LYS A 80 32.12 15.70 6.88
C LYS A 80 32.77 16.22 5.60
N ASP A 81 34.07 16.44 5.61
CA ASP A 81 34.82 16.98 4.47
C ASP A 81 34.89 15.95 3.31
N TYR A 82 34.95 14.65 3.61
CA TYR A 82 34.83 13.60 2.59
C TYR A 82 33.50 13.64 1.82
N PHE A 83 32.40 13.95 2.49
CA PHE A 83 31.07 14.00 1.85
C PHE A 83 30.74 15.37 1.24
N ALA A 84 31.02 16.44 1.98
CA ALA A 84 30.56 17.82 1.70
C ALA A 84 31.70 18.83 1.46
N GLY A 85 32.95 18.39 1.33
CA GLY A 85 34.05 19.26 0.91
C GLY A 85 33.97 19.65 -0.57
N GLU A 86 34.85 20.55 -1.02
CA GLU A 86 34.84 21.06 -2.41
C GLU A 86 34.94 19.95 -3.47
N LYS A 87 35.68 18.87 -3.18
CA LYS A 87 35.79 17.66 -4.02
C LYS A 87 35.11 16.44 -3.39
N GLY A 88 34.17 16.67 -2.48
CA GLY A 88 33.45 15.63 -1.75
C GLY A 88 32.54 14.81 -2.64
N VAL A 89 32.07 13.67 -2.12
CA VAL A 89 31.19 12.74 -2.84
C VAL A 89 29.92 13.43 -3.37
N PHE A 90 29.38 14.42 -2.65
CA PHE A 90 28.17 15.16 -3.07
C PHE A 90 28.44 16.39 -3.94
N SER A 91 29.71 16.74 -4.16
CA SER A 91 30.09 17.85 -5.05
C SER A 91 30.24 17.39 -6.51
N GLN A 92 30.15 16.08 -6.75
CA GLN A 92 30.10 15.49 -8.09
C GLN A 92 28.69 15.58 -8.66
N LYS A 93 28.56 15.65 -9.99
CA LYS A 93 27.24 15.64 -10.66
C LYS A 93 26.51 14.35 -10.28
N ALA A 94 25.28 14.50 -9.77
CA ALA A 94 24.43 13.38 -9.45
C ALA A 94 24.18 12.53 -10.70
N VAL A 95 24.41 11.23 -10.59
CA VAL A 95 24.07 10.23 -11.62
C VAL A 95 22.61 9.81 -11.49
N THR A 96 22.03 9.93 -10.28
CA THR A 96 20.62 9.67 -10.04
C THR A 96 19.74 10.63 -10.84
N ARG A 97 19.05 10.11 -11.85
CA ARG A 97 18.02 10.83 -12.60
C ARG A 97 16.85 11.14 -11.67
N SER A 98 16.31 12.35 -11.75
CA SER A 98 15.08 12.66 -11.01
C SER A 98 13.94 11.74 -11.47
N PRO A 99 12.93 11.45 -10.64
CA PRO A 99 11.77 10.66 -11.06
C PRO A 99 11.10 11.23 -12.32
N GLN A 100 11.09 12.56 -12.47
CA GLN A 100 10.59 13.23 -13.68
C GLN A 100 11.45 12.96 -14.92
N GLU A 101 12.78 13.00 -14.80
CA GLU A 101 13.69 12.71 -15.91
C GLU A 101 13.70 11.22 -16.27
N ALA A 102 13.61 10.33 -15.28
CA ALA A 102 13.50 8.89 -15.51
C ALA A 102 12.21 8.54 -16.27
N MET A 103 11.09 9.20 -15.95
CA MET A 103 9.82 9.04 -16.68
C MET A 103 9.85 9.65 -18.09
N ALA A 104 10.62 10.72 -18.31
CA ALA A 104 10.76 11.35 -19.62
C ALA A 104 11.66 10.56 -20.58
N THR A 105 12.63 9.81 -20.04
CA THR A 105 13.64 9.10 -20.84
C THR A 105 13.23 7.64 -21.10
N ASP A 106 12.51 6.99 -20.18
CA ASP A 106 12.14 5.59 -20.29
C ASP A 106 10.65 5.34 -19.95
N PRO A 107 9.79 5.04 -20.94
CA PRO A 107 8.39 4.66 -20.74
C PRO A 107 8.20 3.41 -19.86
N SER A 108 9.23 2.57 -19.71
CA SER A 108 9.20 1.35 -18.89
C SER A 108 9.05 1.64 -17.40
N VAL A 109 9.62 2.74 -16.89
CA VAL A 109 9.53 3.15 -15.48
C VAL A 109 8.10 3.51 -15.09
N MET A 110 7.38 4.21 -15.97
CA MET A 110 5.97 4.53 -15.78
C MET A 110 5.11 3.26 -15.77
N VAL A 111 5.37 2.35 -16.71
CA VAL A 111 4.65 1.08 -16.81
C VAL A 111 4.85 0.22 -15.56
N ASP A 112 6.06 0.15 -15.01
CA ASP A 112 6.33 -0.63 -13.81
C ASP A 112 5.67 -0.04 -12.55
N MET A 113 5.60 1.29 -12.44
CA MET A 113 4.86 1.97 -11.38
C MET A 113 3.35 1.75 -11.52
N MET A 114 2.81 1.86 -12.73
CA MET A 114 1.40 1.61 -13.01
C MET A 114 1.04 0.14 -12.75
N LYS A 115 1.86 -0.81 -13.20
CA LYS A 115 1.70 -2.25 -12.91
C LYS A 115 1.65 -2.50 -11.40
N LYS A 116 2.52 -1.86 -10.62
CA LYS A 116 2.55 -1.99 -9.16
C LYS A 116 1.29 -1.45 -8.48
N ASN A 117 0.74 -0.34 -8.97
CA ASN A 117 -0.55 0.16 -8.48
C ASN A 117 -1.72 -0.75 -8.90
N LEU A 118 -1.70 -1.25 -10.13
CA LEU A 118 -2.74 -2.15 -10.65
C LEU A 118 -2.78 -3.50 -9.92
N THR A 119 -1.62 -4.08 -9.60
CA THR A 119 -1.55 -5.35 -8.84
C THR A 119 -2.09 -5.22 -7.42
N GLY A 120 -2.09 -4.01 -6.83
CA GLY A 120 -2.76 -3.73 -5.55
C GLY A 120 -4.25 -3.41 -5.67
N MET A 121 -4.65 -2.73 -6.75
CA MET A 121 -6.03 -2.29 -6.98
C MET A 121 -6.96 -3.43 -7.44
N VAL A 122 -6.47 -4.30 -8.34
CA VAL A 122 -7.27 -5.40 -8.91
C VAL A 122 -7.82 -6.35 -7.83
N PRO A 123 -7.01 -6.82 -6.84
CA PRO A 123 -7.54 -7.68 -5.78
C PRO A 123 -8.63 -7.00 -4.93
N GLN A 124 -8.52 -5.68 -4.72
CA GLN A 124 -9.49 -4.94 -3.92
C GLN A 124 -10.84 -4.79 -4.66
N LEU A 125 -10.80 -4.54 -5.97
CA LEU A 125 -12.00 -4.48 -6.80
C LEU A 125 -12.65 -5.86 -6.93
N ALA A 126 -11.86 -6.90 -7.19
CA ALA A 126 -12.35 -8.28 -7.25
C ALA A 126 -13.02 -8.70 -5.93
N MET A 127 -12.43 -8.30 -4.79
CA MET A 127 -13.05 -8.53 -3.48
C MET A 127 -14.40 -7.81 -3.36
N GLY A 128 -14.49 -6.55 -3.81
CA GLY A 128 -15.74 -5.80 -3.83
C GLY A 128 -16.83 -6.45 -4.68
N MET A 129 -16.47 -6.98 -5.85
CA MET A 129 -17.39 -7.72 -6.72
C MET A 129 -17.89 -9.02 -6.09
N VAL A 130 -17.00 -9.79 -5.46
CA VAL A 130 -17.36 -11.03 -4.77
C VAL A 130 -18.30 -10.74 -3.60
N VAL A 131 -17.97 -9.75 -2.78
CA VAL A 131 -18.84 -9.31 -1.68
C VAL A 131 -20.19 -8.87 -2.23
N ASN A 132 -20.23 -8.07 -3.30
CA ASN A 132 -21.49 -7.64 -3.90
C ASN A 132 -22.32 -8.82 -4.42
N PHE A 133 -21.72 -9.78 -5.12
CA PHE A 133 -22.42 -10.98 -5.63
C PHE A 133 -23.02 -11.85 -4.51
N PHE A 134 -22.32 -12.04 -3.38
CA PHE A 134 -22.81 -12.88 -2.28
C PHE A 134 -23.73 -12.15 -1.29
N PHE A 135 -23.64 -10.82 -1.16
CA PHE A 135 -24.45 -10.02 -0.24
C PHE A 135 -25.60 -9.24 -0.91
N GLN A 136 -25.79 -9.39 -2.23
CA GLN A 136 -26.92 -8.80 -2.93
C GLN A 136 -28.24 -9.39 -2.42
N GLY A 137 -29.18 -8.53 -2.00
CA GLY A 137 -30.54 -8.92 -1.62
C GLY A 137 -30.76 -9.26 -0.14
N PHE A 138 -29.74 -9.16 0.73
CA PHE A 138 -29.89 -9.45 2.16
C PHE A 138 -29.51 -8.25 3.06
N VAL A 139 -30.29 -8.02 4.11
CA VAL A 139 -29.92 -7.10 5.20
C VAL A 139 -29.12 -7.89 6.23
N ILE A 140 -27.85 -7.53 6.43
CA ILE A 140 -26.92 -8.30 7.28
C ILE A 140 -26.97 -7.82 8.75
N GLY A 141 -27.33 -6.56 8.98
CA GLY A 141 -27.39 -6.02 10.33
C GLY A 141 -27.64 -4.52 10.39
N LYS A 142 -27.90 -4.05 11.60
CA LYS A 142 -28.09 -2.64 11.91
C LYS A 142 -26.80 -2.05 12.45
N VAL A 143 -26.35 -0.97 11.84
CA VAL A 143 -25.20 -0.19 12.32
C VAL A 143 -25.59 0.55 13.61
N PRO A 144 -24.76 0.55 14.68
CA PRO A 144 -25.13 1.10 15.99
C PRO A 144 -25.07 2.63 16.08
N PHE A 145 -24.83 3.33 14.96
CA PHE A 145 -24.75 4.79 14.90
C PHE A 145 -25.67 5.36 13.80
N PRO A 146 -26.23 6.57 13.99
CA PRO A 146 -27.11 7.19 13.00
C PRO A 146 -26.31 7.57 11.75
N LEU A 147 -26.80 7.14 10.59
CA LEU A 147 -26.21 7.43 9.28
C LEU A 147 -27.01 8.52 8.56
N SER A 148 -26.30 9.43 7.88
CA SER A 148 -26.94 10.42 7.02
C SER A 148 -27.71 9.75 5.87
N PRO A 149 -28.83 10.31 5.38
CA PRO A 149 -29.62 9.72 4.29
C PRO A 149 -28.82 9.49 3.00
N ARG A 150 -27.72 10.21 2.79
CA ARG A 150 -26.84 10.06 1.61
C ARG A 150 -26.09 8.73 1.58
N PHE A 151 -25.95 8.05 2.73
CA PHE A 151 -25.32 6.73 2.80
C PHE A 151 -26.28 5.58 2.46
N LYS A 152 -27.60 5.80 2.46
CA LYS A 152 -28.58 4.78 2.10
C LYS A 152 -28.29 4.14 0.72
N PRO A 153 -28.16 4.88 -0.38
CA PRO A 153 -27.89 4.28 -1.69
C PRO A 153 -26.52 3.60 -1.78
N MET A 154 -25.57 3.92 -0.90
CA MET A 154 -24.25 3.28 -0.87
C MET A 154 -24.24 1.96 -0.08
N LEU A 155 -25.12 1.83 0.92
CA LEU A 155 -25.16 0.68 1.83
C LEU A 155 -26.31 -0.29 1.52
N GLN A 156 -27.30 0.15 0.75
CA GLN A 156 -28.50 -0.61 0.38
C GLN A 156 -28.53 -0.91 -1.13
N VAL A 157 -27.37 -1.15 -1.74
CA VAL A 157 -27.29 -1.51 -3.16
C VAL A 157 -27.88 -2.91 -3.34
N GLY A 158 -28.92 -3.04 -4.16
CA GLY A 158 -29.55 -4.33 -4.47
C GLY A 158 -30.67 -4.78 -3.53
N LEU A 159 -31.17 -3.90 -2.65
CA LEU A 159 -32.45 -4.07 -1.97
C LEU A 159 -33.56 -3.50 -2.86
N ALA A 160 -34.55 -4.31 -3.20
CA ALA A 160 -35.82 -3.89 -3.78
C ALA A 160 -36.84 -3.63 -2.66
#